data_AF-A0AAE4VAJ3-F1
#
_entry.id   AF-A0AAE4VAJ3-F1
#
_cell.length_a   1.000
_cell.length_b   1.000
_cell.length_c   1.000
_cell.angle_alpha   90.00
_cell.angle_beta   90.00
_cell.angle_gamma   90.00
#
_symmetry.space_group_name_H-M   'P 1'
#
loop_
_entity.id
_entity.type
_entity.pdbx_description
1 polymer ?
#
loop_
_entity_poly.entity_id
_entity_poly.type
_entity_poly.pdbx_seq_one_letter_code
_entity_poly.pdbx_strand_id
1 'polypeptide(L)'
;MADRAYEQYELIATGYARTFAGQFESRPFDRAILRAFADLVTRAGGNTVLDVGCGPGEATAELAGCGLRAEGVDGSPAMVALATQQWPQLRFQTADMFELPYAARSFDAVCAWYSIIHTRAELLPELFAGYRRVLADPGWLLLGFQTEGEHAVYSHAFGREVALTFLRHDVTTVCDALEQSGFTVYSTTKRARQPHLGEPTAQAMVIAHGGDRQSALTYISHRF
;
A
#
# COMPACT_ATOMS: atom_id res chain seq x y z
N MET A 1 -3.01 20.94 -7.18
CA MET A 1 -4.06 19.92 -7.08
C MET A 1 -3.44 18.63 -7.58
N ALA A 2 -3.34 17.62 -6.73
CA ALA A 2 -2.93 16.28 -7.19
C ALA A 2 -3.96 15.84 -8.24
N ASP A 3 -3.49 15.40 -9.41
CA ASP A 3 -4.38 14.75 -10.38
C ASP A 3 -5.04 13.57 -9.67
N ARG A 4 -6.36 13.61 -9.54
CA ARG A 4 -7.14 12.63 -8.79
C ARG A 4 -7.23 11.34 -9.59
N ALA A 5 -6.16 10.57 -9.62
CA ALA A 5 -6.07 9.31 -10.35
C ALA A 5 -7.24 8.36 -10.01
N TYR A 6 -7.80 8.43 -8.80
CA TYR A 6 -8.96 7.64 -8.40
C TYR A 6 -10.21 7.89 -9.25
N GLU A 7 -10.40 9.10 -9.80
CA GLU A 7 -11.51 9.40 -10.74
C GLU A 7 -11.38 8.55 -12.01
N GLN A 8 -10.14 8.28 -12.45
CA GLN A 8 -9.88 7.40 -13.58
C GLN A 8 -10.12 5.93 -13.22
N TYR A 9 -9.81 5.53 -11.99
CA TYR A 9 -10.10 4.17 -11.49
C TYR A 9 -11.60 3.90 -11.34
N GLU A 10 -12.43 4.92 -11.04
CA GLU A 10 -13.89 4.77 -11.05
C GLU A 10 -14.41 4.26 -12.39
N LEU A 11 -13.86 4.76 -13.50
CA LEU A 11 -14.27 4.40 -14.86
C LEU A 11 -13.98 2.93 -15.20
N ILE A 12 -12.96 2.34 -14.57
CA ILE A 12 -12.44 1.01 -14.90
C ILE A 12 -12.57 -0.01 -13.77
N ALA A 13 -13.20 0.35 -12.65
CA ALA A 13 -13.20 -0.45 -11.42
C ALA A 13 -13.61 -1.92 -11.63
N THR A 14 -14.70 -2.18 -12.35
CA THR A 14 -15.16 -3.56 -12.64
C THR A 14 -14.16 -4.35 -13.49
N GLY A 15 -13.56 -3.71 -14.50
CA GLY A 15 -12.58 -4.35 -15.37
C GLY A 15 -11.30 -4.68 -14.60
N TYR A 16 -10.84 -3.73 -13.79
CA TYR A 16 -9.70 -3.88 -12.89
C TYR A 16 -9.92 -5.02 -11.90
N ALA A 17 -11.02 -4.99 -11.14
CA ALA A 17 -11.32 -5.99 -10.12
C ALA A 17 -11.38 -7.41 -10.70
N ARG A 18 -11.99 -7.58 -11.88
CA ARG A 18 -12.02 -8.88 -12.56
C ARG A 18 -10.63 -9.38 -12.96
N THR A 19 -9.77 -8.49 -13.46
CA THR A 19 -8.42 -8.88 -13.93
C THR A 19 -7.47 -9.20 -12.78
N PHE A 20 -7.60 -8.51 -11.65
CA PHE A 20 -6.71 -8.69 -10.49
C PHE A 20 -7.34 -9.49 -9.34
N ALA A 21 -8.50 -10.10 -9.55
CA ALA A 21 -9.12 -11.00 -8.59
C ALA A 21 -8.16 -12.14 -8.22
N GLY A 22 -7.98 -12.39 -6.92
CA GLY A 22 -7.09 -13.45 -6.43
C GLY A 22 -5.62 -13.24 -6.79
N GLN A 23 -5.18 -11.99 -7.02
CA GLN A 23 -3.83 -11.69 -7.51
C GLN A 23 -2.69 -12.29 -6.67
N PHE A 24 -2.89 -12.48 -5.37
CA PHE A 24 -1.87 -13.06 -4.49
C PHE A 24 -1.73 -14.57 -4.62
N GLU A 25 -2.68 -15.27 -5.26
CA GLU A 25 -2.55 -16.69 -5.57
C GLU A 25 -1.51 -16.94 -6.67
N SER A 26 -1.44 -16.05 -7.66
CA SER A 26 -0.48 -16.12 -8.78
C SER A 26 0.82 -15.37 -8.52
N ARG A 27 0.93 -14.63 -7.40
CA ARG A 27 2.10 -13.86 -7.01
C ARG A 27 2.61 -14.26 -5.61
N PRO A 28 3.21 -15.47 -5.46
CA PRO A 28 3.60 -16.00 -4.16
C PRO A 28 4.65 -15.16 -3.44
N PHE A 29 5.53 -14.46 -4.18
CA PHE A 29 6.53 -13.58 -3.58
C PHE A 29 5.90 -12.33 -2.95
N ASP A 30 4.94 -11.69 -3.63
CA ASP A 30 4.21 -10.55 -3.07
C ASP A 30 3.40 -10.95 -1.84
N ARG A 31 2.74 -12.10 -1.94
CA ARG A 31 2.03 -12.69 -0.82
C ARG A 31 2.95 -12.96 0.37
N ALA A 32 4.17 -13.45 0.13
CA ALA A 32 5.16 -13.67 1.18
C ALA A 32 5.60 -12.36 1.85
N ILE A 33 5.72 -11.26 1.11
CA ILE A 33 6.04 -9.94 1.67
C ILE A 33 4.91 -9.44 2.58
N LEU A 34 3.65 -9.53 2.15
CA LEU A 34 2.49 -9.17 2.99
C LEU A 34 2.43 -9.99 4.27
N ARG A 35 2.70 -11.30 4.18
CA ARG A 35 2.74 -12.21 5.34
C ARG A 35 3.88 -11.89 6.30
N ALA A 36 5.07 -11.62 5.78
CA ALA A 36 6.22 -11.21 6.59
C ALA A 36 5.93 -9.87 7.31
N PHE A 37 5.29 -8.93 6.62
CA PHE A 37 4.84 -7.69 7.23
C PHE A 37 3.82 -7.93 8.36
N ALA A 38 2.81 -8.77 8.13
CA ALA A 38 1.83 -9.11 9.17
C ALA A 38 2.46 -9.80 10.40
N ASP A 39 3.47 -10.66 10.19
CA ASP A 39 4.23 -11.28 11.28
C ASP A 39 5.02 -10.24 12.08
N LEU A 40 5.66 -9.25 11.43
CA LEU A 40 6.32 -8.13 12.13
C LEU A 40 5.34 -7.35 13.01
N VAL A 41 4.16 -7.01 12.49
CA VAL A 41 3.11 -6.30 13.23
C VAL A 41 2.68 -7.10 14.46
N THR A 42 2.41 -8.40 14.27
CA THR A 42 1.93 -9.29 15.34
C THR A 42 2.99 -9.50 16.42
N ARG A 43 4.28 -9.67 16.03
CA ARG A 43 5.39 -9.82 16.97
C ARG A 43 5.67 -8.55 17.77
N ALA A 44 5.38 -7.39 17.20
CA ALA A 44 5.41 -6.11 17.91
C ALA A 44 4.20 -5.90 18.85
N GLY A 45 3.27 -6.86 18.93
CA GLY A 45 2.08 -6.78 19.76
C GLY A 45 0.91 -6.01 19.13
N GLY A 46 1.04 -5.59 17.88
CA GLY A 46 -0.01 -4.92 17.12
C GLY A 46 -0.98 -5.91 16.48
N ASN A 47 -2.18 -5.44 16.15
CA ASN A 47 -3.17 -6.25 15.42
C ASN A 47 -4.05 -5.47 14.44
N THR A 48 -3.88 -4.16 14.29
CA THR A 48 -4.64 -3.34 13.35
C THR A 48 -3.82 -2.92 12.15
N VAL A 49 -4.44 -2.94 10.97
CA VAL A 49 -3.80 -2.46 9.74
C VAL A 49 -4.77 -1.66 8.89
N LEU A 50 -4.30 -0.52 8.39
CA LEU A 50 -4.98 0.28 7.39
C LEU A 50 -4.35 0.04 6.01
N ASP A 51 -5.13 -0.46 5.06
CA ASP A 51 -4.74 -0.59 3.65
C ASP A 51 -5.16 0.67 2.87
N VAL A 52 -4.20 1.49 2.46
CA VAL A 52 -4.42 2.80 1.83
C VAL A 52 -4.29 2.69 0.31
N GLY A 53 -5.36 3.06 -0.40
CA GLY A 53 -5.55 2.77 -1.82
C GLY A 53 -5.85 1.28 -2.03
N CYS A 54 -6.80 0.74 -1.26
CA CYS A 54 -7.06 -0.70 -1.18
C CYS A 54 -7.64 -1.31 -2.47
N GLY A 55 -8.12 -0.48 -3.41
CA GLY A 55 -8.81 -0.94 -4.61
C GLY A 55 -9.97 -1.90 -4.26
N PRO A 56 -10.08 -3.07 -4.91
CA PRO A 56 -11.09 -4.09 -4.61
C PRO A 56 -10.81 -4.91 -3.32
N GLY A 57 -9.83 -4.52 -2.50
CA GLY A 57 -9.61 -5.08 -1.16
C GLY A 57 -8.79 -6.37 -1.10
N GLU A 58 -8.12 -6.76 -2.18
CA GLU A 58 -7.31 -8.00 -2.23
C GLU A 58 -6.18 -8.00 -1.18
N ALA A 59 -5.46 -6.89 -1.00
CA ALA A 59 -4.38 -6.80 -0.01
C ALA A 59 -4.96 -6.74 1.42
N THR A 60 -6.03 -5.98 1.60
CA THR A 60 -6.80 -5.94 2.85
C THR A 60 -7.23 -7.36 3.28
N ALA A 61 -7.73 -8.18 2.35
CA ALA A 61 -8.17 -9.54 2.61
C ALA A 61 -7.01 -10.50 2.93
N GLU A 62 -5.87 -10.40 2.23
CA GLU A 62 -4.69 -11.21 2.57
C GLU A 62 -4.14 -10.87 3.96
N LEU A 63 -4.10 -9.58 4.33
CA LEU A 63 -3.68 -9.12 5.66
C LEU A 63 -4.66 -9.60 6.76
N ALA A 64 -5.97 -9.55 6.49
CA ALA A 64 -6.96 -10.11 7.39
C ALA A 64 -6.81 -11.63 7.55
N GLY A 65 -6.50 -12.34 6.46
CA GLY A 65 -6.19 -13.78 6.46
C GLY A 65 -4.95 -14.14 7.28
N CYS A 66 -4.07 -13.17 7.53
CA CYS A 66 -2.91 -13.30 8.42
C CYS A 66 -3.25 -13.04 9.90
N GLY A 67 -4.51 -12.75 10.23
CA GLY A 67 -4.98 -12.53 11.60
C GLY A 67 -5.00 -11.06 12.04
N LEU A 68 -4.72 -10.12 11.14
CA LEU A 68 -4.85 -8.70 11.43
C LEU A 68 -6.31 -8.23 11.31
N ARG A 69 -6.69 -7.25 12.12
CA ARG A 69 -7.91 -6.44 11.95
C ARG A 69 -7.66 -5.41 10.86
N ALA A 70 -7.90 -5.81 9.62
CA ALA A 70 -7.68 -4.98 8.45
C ALA A 70 -8.89 -4.10 8.11
N GLU A 71 -8.63 -2.83 7.82
CA GLU A 71 -9.57 -1.89 7.22
C GLU A 71 -8.96 -1.31 5.94
N GLY A 72 -9.75 -1.10 4.89
CA GLY A 72 -9.30 -0.53 3.62
C GLY A 72 -9.88 0.85 3.34
N VAL A 73 -9.08 1.73 2.75
CA VAL A 73 -9.55 3.01 2.20
C VAL A 73 -9.14 3.17 0.75
N ASP A 74 -10.02 3.72 -0.06
CA ASP A 74 -9.72 4.08 -1.45
C ASP A 74 -10.41 5.38 -1.83
N GLY A 75 -9.79 6.17 -2.72
CA GLY A 75 -10.39 7.40 -3.23
C GLY A 75 -11.60 7.14 -4.14
N SER A 76 -11.68 5.96 -4.75
CA SER A 76 -12.75 5.57 -5.67
C SER A 76 -13.92 4.89 -4.92
N PRO A 77 -15.12 5.49 -4.89
CA PRO A 77 -16.32 4.85 -4.35
C PRO A 77 -16.67 3.54 -5.06
N ALA A 78 -16.37 3.44 -6.36
CA ALA A 78 -16.60 2.22 -7.14
C ALA A 78 -15.70 1.06 -6.66
N MET A 79 -14.43 1.34 -6.33
CA MET A 79 -13.53 0.35 -5.75
C MET A 79 -14.00 -0.11 -4.37
N VAL A 80 -14.39 0.83 -3.51
CA VAL A 80 -14.92 0.54 -2.16
C VAL A 80 -16.20 -0.30 -2.23
N ALA A 81 -17.10 -0.02 -3.18
CA ALA A 81 -18.31 -0.81 -3.38
C ALA A 81 -17.98 -2.26 -3.78
N LEU A 82 -17.04 -2.45 -4.70
CA LEU A 82 -16.58 -3.79 -5.11
C LEU A 82 -15.90 -4.53 -3.96
N ALA A 83 -15.02 -3.86 -3.22
CA ALA A 83 -14.35 -4.44 -2.05
C ALA A 83 -15.36 -4.88 -0.98
N THR A 84 -16.36 -4.05 -0.69
CA THR A 84 -17.45 -4.35 0.27
C THR A 84 -18.28 -5.54 -0.19
N GLN A 85 -18.57 -5.64 -1.49
CA GLN A 85 -19.32 -6.76 -2.05
C GLN A 85 -18.52 -8.06 -1.99
N GLN A 86 -17.22 -8.01 -2.30
CA GLN A 86 -16.35 -9.17 -2.35
C GLN A 86 -15.98 -9.68 -0.96
N TRP A 87 -15.79 -8.77 0.01
CA TRP A 87 -15.33 -9.07 1.36
C TRP A 87 -16.25 -8.47 2.44
N PRO A 88 -17.52 -8.93 2.56
CA PRO A 88 -18.54 -8.31 3.42
C PRO A 88 -18.22 -8.36 4.92
N GLN A 89 -17.24 -9.18 5.34
CA GLN A 89 -16.75 -9.26 6.71
C GLN A 89 -15.67 -8.22 7.05
N LEU A 90 -15.11 -7.52 6.06
CA LEU A 90 -14.08 -6.50 6.23
C LEU A 90 -14.69 -5.10 6.13
N ARG A 91 -13.93 -4.10 6.58
CA ARG A 91 -14.37 -2.69 6.57
C ARG A 91 -13.67 -1.95 5.46
N PHE A 92 -14.46 -1.27 4.63
CA PHE A 92 -13.96 -0.37 3.59
C PHE A 92 -14.68 0.96 3.65
N GLN A 93 -13.97 2.04 3.36
CA GLN A 93 -14.58 3.37 3.24
C GLN A 93 -13.87 4.22 2.19
N THR A 94 -14.61 5.16 1.61
CA THR A 94 -14.02 6.13 0.68
C THR A 94 -13.25 7.19 1.43
N ALA A 95 -11.98 7.41 1.08
CA ALA A 95 -11.16 8.49 1.62
C ALA A 95 -10.01 8.87 0.67
N ASP A 96 -9.62 10.14 0.70
CA ASP A 96 -8.37 10.59 0.08
C ASP A 96 -7.19 10.12 0.95
N MET A 97 -6.16 9.55 0.32
CA MET A 97 -4.95 9.11 1.01
C MET A 97 -4.15 10.24 1.65
N PHE A 98 -4.32 11.49 1.18
CA PHE A 98 -3.74 12.69 1.82
C PHE A 98 -4.55 13.15 3.04
N GLU A 99 -5.84 12.80 3.14
CA GLU A 99 -6.77 13.26 4.18
C GLU A 99 -7.46 12.09 4.90
N LEU A 100 -6.65 11.18 5.45
CA LEU A 100 -7.15 9.99 6.14
C LEU A 100 -8.07 10.36 7.32
N PRO A 101 -9.34 9.87 7.36
CA PRO A 101 -10.38 10.28 8.32
C PRO A 101 -10.27 9.54 9.66
N TYR A 102 -9.05 9.35 10.15
CA TYR A 102 -8.74 8.64 11.37
C TYR A 102 -8.03 9.54 12.36
N ALA A 103 -8.22 9.29 13.66
CA ALA A 103 -7.46 9.98 14.70
C ALA A 103 -5.97 9.61 14.62
N ALA A 104 -5.13 10.41 15.28
CA ALA A 104 -3.72 10.04 15.41
C ALA A 104 -3.57 8.70 16.16
N ARG A 105 -2.58 7.89 15.78
CA ARG A 105 -2.27 6.60 16.42
C ARG A 105 -3.45 5.62 16.46
N SER A 106 -4.25 5.56 15.39
CA SER A 106 -5.39 4.66 15.28
C SER A 106 -5.03 3.24 14.84
N PHE A 107 -3.87 3.06 14.19
CA PHE A 107 -3.46 1.78 13.60
C PHE A 107 -2.05 1.38 14.02
N ASP A 108 -1.82 0.09 14.24
CA ASP A 108 -0.49 -0.47 14.48
C ASP A 108 0.33 -0.57 13.19
N ALA A 109 -0.37 -0.60 12.04
CA ALA A 109 0.24 -0.78 10.74
C ALA A 109 -0.51 -0.03 9.62
N VAL A 110 0.24 0.36 8.59
CA VAL A 110 -0.27 0.90 7.33
C VAL A 110 0.33 0.08 6.18
N CYS A 111 -0.51 -0.35 5.25
CA CYS A 111 -0.08 -0.91 3.97
C CYS A 111 -0.52 0.03 2.86
N ALA A 112 0.35 0.30 1.89
CA ALA A 112 0.04 1.06 0.69
C ALA A 112 0.60 0.28 -0.51
N TRP A 113 -0.22 -0.66 -1.00
CA TRP A 113 0.20 -1.63 -2.01
C TRP A 113 -0.11 -1.12 -3.42
N TYR A 114 0.92 -0.63 -4.12
CA TYR A 114 0.83 0.01 -5.44
C TYR A 114 -0.03 1.29 -5.50
N SER A 115 -0.37 1.90 -4.37
CA SER A 115 -1.23 3.09 -4.34
C SER A 115 -0.46 4.41 -4.52
N ILE A 116 0.86 4.44 -4.32
CA ILE A 116 1.68 5.66 -4.49
C ILE A 116 2.14 5.90 -5.93
N ILE A 117 1.83 5.00 -6.87
CA ILE A 117 2.34 5.04 -8.25
C ILE A 117 1.71 6.15 -9.11
N HIS A 118 0.76 6.91 -8.57
CA HIS A 118 0.19 8.10 -9.19
C HIS A 118 0.56 9.40 -8.44
N THR A 119 1.29 9.29 -7.34
CA THR A 119 1.69 10.42 -6.50
C THR A 119 3.08 10.90 -6.90
N ARG A 120 3.22 12.18 -7.27
CA ARG A 120 4.52 12.77 -7.59
C ARG A 120 5.48 12.67 -6.41
N ALA A 121 6.77 12.47 -6.70
CA ALA A 121 7.81 12.27 -5.68
C ALA A 121 7.85 13.42 -4.65
N GLU A 122 7.69 14.66 -5.11
CA GLU A 122 7.69 15.86 -4.25
C GLU A 122 6.55 15.90 -3.21
N LEU A 123 5.48 15.12 -3.42
CA LEU A 123 4.33 15.03 -2.51
C LEU A 123 4.43 13.83 -1.55
N LEU A 124 5.40 12.92 -1.74
CA LEU A 124 5.55 11.74 -0.90
C LEU A 124 5.83 12.09 0.57
N PRO A 125 6.63 13.12 0.93
CA PRO A 125 6.82 13.49 2.33
C PRO A 125 5.52 13.91 3.02
N GLU A 126 4.66 14.69 2.34
CA GLU A 126 3.35 15.09 2.87
C GLU A 126 2.44 13.88 3.07
N LEU A 127 2.37 12.99 2.07
CA LEU A 127 1.59 11.76 2.13
C LEU A 127 2.05 10.86 3.29
N PHE A 128 3.35 10.64 3.41
CA PHE A 128 3.93 9.80 4.45
C PHE A 128 3.79 10.42 5.85
N ALA A 129 3.80 11.76 5.99
CA ALA A 129 3.45 12.41 7.25
C ALA A 129 2.00 12.09 7.68
N GLY A 130 1.07 12.00 6.72
CA GLY A 130 -0.30 11.52 6.95
C GLY A 130 -0.34 10.08 7.46
N TYR A 131 0.46 9.18 6.88
CA TYR A 131 0.57 7.79 7.32
C TYR A 131 1.20 7.71 8.72
N ARG A 132 2.25 8.50 8.97
CA ARG A 132 2.93 8.58 10.27
C ARG A 132 1.99 9.03 11.38
N ARG A 133 1.08 9.96 11.08
CA ARG A 133 0.09 10.50 12.03
C ARG A 133 -0.87 9.41 12.49
N VAL A 134 -1.39 8.57 11.59
CA VAL A 134 -2.39 7.54 11.94
C VAL A 134 -1.75 6.30 12.56
N LEU A 135 -0.44 6.11 12.40
CA LEU A 135 0.32 5.01 13.00
C LEU A 135 0.57 5.20 14.50
N ALA A 136 0.48 4.10 15.25
CA ALA A 136 0.93 3.97 16.63
C ALA A 136 2.47 4.06 16.73
N ASP A 137 2.99 4.10 17.96
CA ASP A 137 4.42 4.14 18.26
C ASP A 137 4.81 2.93 19.15
N PRO A 138 5.63 1.97 18.67
CA PRO A 138 6.08 1.83 17.28
C PRO A 138 4.93 1.38 16.36
N GLY A 139 4.99 1.78 15.08
CA GLY A 139 4.00 1.42 14.07
C GLY A 139 4.69 1.07 12.76
N TRP A 140 4.15 0.09 12.01
CA TRP A 140 4.79 -0.45 10.82
C TRP A 140 4.17 0.06 9.53
N LEU A 141 4.99 0.28 8.51
CA LEU A 141 4.57 0.67 7.17
C LEU A 141 5.09 -0.33 6.15
N LEU A 142 4.23 -0.76 5.23
CA LEU A 142 4.61 -1.49 4.02
C LEU A 142 4.18 -0.69 2.78
N LEU A 143 5.13 -0.41 1.91
CA LEU A 143 4.89 0.14 0.58
C LEU A 143 5.19 -0.92 -0.48
N GLY A 144 4.36 -0.99 -1.52
CA GLY A 144 4.68 -1.66 -2.79
C GLY A 144 4.57 -0.66 -3.93
N PHE A 145 5.51 -0.63 -4.87
CA PHE A 145 5.48 0.33 -5.99
C PHE A 145 6.33 -0.14 -7.18
N GLN A 146 6.03 0.44 -8.34
CA GLN A 146 6.80 0.23 -9.56
C GLN A 146 8.08 1.08 -9.53
N THR A 147 9.21 0.47 -9.85
CA THR A 147 10.52 1.14 -9.88
C THR A 147 11.27 0.81 -11.17
N GLU A 148 12.26 1.66 -11.49
CA GLU A 148 13.05 1.60 -12.73
C GLU A 148 12.22 1.75 -14.02
N GLY A 149 12.88 2.22 -15.08
CA GLY A 149 12.25 2.42 -16.39
C GLY A 149 11.43 3.70 -16.50
N GLU A 150 10.81 3.87 -17.66
CA GLU A 150 10.04 5.08 -17.99
C GLU A 150 8.67 5.07 -17.33
N HIS A 151 8.18 6.28 -16.99
CA HIS A 151 6.79 6.47 -16.62
C HIS A 151 5.88 6.04 -17.76
N ALA A 152 4.78 5.39 -17.44
CA ALA A 152 3.85 4.90 -18.45
C ALA A 152 2.57 5.73 -18.43
N VAL A 153 2.10 6.14 -19.61
CA VAL A 153 0.84 6.86 -19.78
C VAL A 153 -0.15 5.96 -20.49
N TYR A 154 -1.31 5.78 -19.86
CA TYR A 154 -2.40 4.96 -20.38
C TYR A 154 -3.54 5.90 -20.73
N SER A 155 -3.88 5.94 -22.02
CA SER A 155 -5.07 6.62 -22.52
C SER A 155 -6.30 5.71 -22.58
N HIS A 156 -6.08 4.39 -22.47
CA HIS A 156 -7.12 3.36 -22.50
C HIS A 156 -6.78 2.20 -21.55
N ALA A 157 -7.76 1.73 -20.79
CA ALA A 157 -7.64 0.57 -19.93
C ALA A 157 -9.00 -0.14 -19.81
N PHE A 158 -9.01 -1.48 -19.81
CA PHE A 158 -10.21 -2.29 -19.62
C PHE A 158 -11.40 -1.93 -20.54
N GLY A 159 -11.11 -1.49 -21.78
CA GLY A 159 -12.12 -1.09 -22.75
C GLY A 159 -12.73 0.30 -22.52
N ARG A 160 -12.08 1.16 -21.71
CA ARG A 160 -12.47 2.54 -21.44
C ARG A 160 -11.33 3.50 -21.71
N GLU A 161 -11.67 4.72 -22.09
CA GLU A 161 -10.75 5.86 -22.08
C GLU A 161 -10.42 6.24 -20.63
N VAL A 162 -9.15 6.50 -20.36
CA VAL A 162 -8.63 6.94 -19.05
C VAL A 162 -7.46 7.90 -19.26
N ALA A 163 -7.09 8.64 -18.23
CA ALA A 163 -5.88 9.45 -18.20
C ALA A 163 -5.01 9.05 -17.00
N LEU A 164 -4.35 7.89 -17.10
CA LEU A 164 -3.52 7.35 -16.02
C LEU A 164 -2.04 7.49 -16.33
N THR A 165 -1.32 8.17 -15.46
CA THR A 165 0.15 8.21 -15.47
C THR A 165 0.67 7.35 -14.33
N PHE A 166 1.40 6.29 -14.67
CA PHE A 166 2.08 5.42 -13.73
C PHE A 166 3.53 5.89 -13.59
N LEU A 167 3.84 6.44 -12.42
CA LEU A 167 5.17 6.87 -12.04
C LEU A 167 6.04 5.66 -11.68
N ARG A 168 7.34 5.80 -11.91
CA ARG A 168 8.38 4.83 -11.58
C ARG A 168 9.23 5.48 -10.52
N HIS A 169 8.98 5.13 -9.27
CA HIS A 169 9.67 5.77 -8.17
C HIS A 169 11.05 5.16 -8.01
N ASP A 170 12.08 6.00 -7.94
CA ASP A 170 13.39 5.55 -7.49
C ASP A 170 13.29 5.14 -6.01
N VAL A 171 13.89 4.01 -5.69
CA VAL A 171 13.78 3.43 -4.34
C VAL A 171 14.44 4.32 -3.29
N THR A 172 15.56 4.96 -3.63
CA THR A 172 16.26 5.89 -2.72
C THR A 172 15.38 7.10 -2.45
N THR A 173 14.74 7.65 -3.49
CA THR A 173 13.82 8.79 -3.34
C THR A 173 12.65 8.47 -2.40
N VAL A 174 12.08 7.27 -2.49
CA VAL A 174 11.01 6.83 -1.57
C VAL A 174 11.52 6.68 -0.14
N CYS A 175 12.70 6.07 0.04
CA CYS A 175 13.33 5.94 1.36
C CYS A 175 13.64 7.30 1.99
N ASP A 176 14.20 8.24 1.24
CA ASP A 176 14.51 9.60 1.72
C ASP A 176 13.23 10.34 2.15
N ALA A 177 12.15 10.20 1.39
CA ALA A 177 10.85 10.78 1.74
C ALA A 177 10.26 10.15 3.03
N LEU A 178 10.45 8.83 3.23
CA LEU A 178 10.07 8.15 4.46
C LEU A 178 10.85 8.69 5.66
N GLU A 179 12.16 8.83 5.54
CA GLU A 179 13.03 9.33 6.62
C GLU A 179 12.70 10.77 6.99
N GLN A 180 12.47 11.64 6.00
CA GLN A 180 11.99 13.02 6.20
C GLN A 180 10.65 13.08 6.95
N SER A 181 9.85 12.02 6.84
CA SER A 181 8.51 11.91 7.45
C SER A 181 8.52 11.18 8.80
N GLY A 182 9.70 10.93 9.37
CA GLY A 182 9.84 10.33 10.70
C GLY A 182 9.69 8.81 10.73
N PHE A 183 9.97 8.14 9.62
CA PHE A 183 10.15 6.68 9.56
C PHE A 183 11.62 6.30 9.59
N THR A 184 11.91 5.09 10.07
CA THR A 184 13.18 4.39 9.85
C THR A 184 12.94 3.23 8.89
N VAL A 185 13.71 3.16 7.81
CA VAL A 185 13.62 2.04 6.85
C VAL A 185 14.13 0.77 7.51
N TYR A 186 13.32 -0.28 7.49
CA TYR A 186 13.65 -1.60 8.02
C TYR A 186 14.18 -2.54 6.94
N SER A 187 13.53 -2.55 5.78
CA SER A 187 13.92 -3.39 4.65
C SER A 187 13.51 -2.78 3.32
N THR A 188 14.34 -3.03 2.33
CA THR A 188 14.09 -2.70 0.92
C THR A 188 14.27 -3.96 0.11
N THR A 189 13.22 -4.38 -0.59
CA THR A 189 13.22 -5.54 -1.48
C THR A 189 12.93 -5.07 -2.88
N LYS A 190 13.72 -5.53 -3.86
CA LYS A 190 13.47 -5.28 -5.28
C LYS A 190 13.20 -6.59 -5.99
N ARG A 191 12.06 -6.68 -6.67
CA ARG A 191 11.74 -7.76 -7.59
C ARG A 191 12.06 -7.32 -9.01
N ALA A 192 12.77 -8.18 -9.74
CA ALA A 192 13.09 -7.94 -11.15
C ALA A 192 11.81 -7.83 -11.99
N ARG A 193 11.90 -7.11 -13.13
CA ARG A 193 10.79 -7.06 -14.10
C ARG A 193 10.38 -8.45 -14.56
N GLN A 194 9.10 -8.65 -14.76
CA GLN A 194 8.51 -9.90 -15.25
C GLN A 194 7.63 -9.62 -16.48
N PRO A 195 8.20 -9.35 -17.66
CA PRO A 195 7.43 -8.99 -18.85
C PRO A 195 6.41 -10.05 -19.26
N HIS A 196 6.71 -11.32 -19.00
CA HIS A 196 5.80 -12.45 -19.26
C HIS A 196 4.53 -12.43 -18.39
N LEU A 197 4.52 -11.65 -17.29
CA LEU A 197 3.35 -11.41 -16.44
C LEU A 197 2.73 -10.02 -16.65
N GLY A 198 3.14 -9.30 -17.71
CA GLY A 198 2.68 -7.92 -17.94
C GLY A 198 3.30 -6.89 -17.00
N GLU A 199 4.40 -7.22 -16.33
CA GLU A 199 5.15 -6.32 -15.44
C GLU A 199 6.48 -5.92 -16.12
N PRO A 200 6.48 -4.89 -16.99
CA PRO A 200 7.65 -4.55 -17.80
C PRO A 200 8.77 -3.87 -16.99
N THR A 201 8.47 -3.39 -15.78
CA THR A 201 9.42 -2.72 -14.89
C THR A 201 9.66 -3.54 -13.63
N ALA A 202 10.76 -3.22 -12.93
CA ALA A 202 11.00 -3.78 -11.62
C ALA A 202 9.93 -3.29 -10.63
N GLN A 203 9.78 -4.02 -9.54
CA GLN A 203 8.89 -3.67 -8.44
C GLN A 203 9.74 -3.54 -7.18
N ALA A 204 9.39 -2.61 -6.31
CA ALA A 204 10.04 -2.43 -5.03
C ALA A 204 9.03 -2.50 -3.91
N MET A 205 9.46 -3.07 -2.80
CA MET A 205 8.71 -3.15 -1.56
C MET A 205 9.60 -2.62 -0.44
N VAL A 206 9.08 -1.67 0.33
CA VAL A 206 9.80 -1.05 1.44
C VAL A 206 8.98 -1.28 2.70
N ILE A 207 9.63 -1.86 3.72
CA ILE A 207 9.09 -1.94 5.08
C ILE A 207 9.84 -0.90 5.90
N ALA A 208 9.09 -0.09 6.64
CA ALA A 208 9.62 0.92 7.55
C ALA A 208 8.83 0.90 8.86
N HIS A 209 9.35 1.57 9.89
CA HIS A 209 8.63 1.76 11.15
C HIS A 209 8.74 3.20 11.65
N GLY A 210 7.67 3.68 12.28
CA GLY A 210 7.68 4.90 13.08
C GLY A 210 8.03 4.59 14.54
N GLY A 211 8.65 5.55 15.23
CA GLY A 211 9.04 5.41 16.64
C GLY A 211 10.51 5.02 16.84
N ASP A 212 10.97 5.06 18.09
CA ASP A 212 12.40 4.95 18.43
C ASP A 212 13.00 3.56 18.11
N ARG A 213 14.23 3.56 17.57
CA ARG A 213 14.93 2.37 17.04
C ARG A 213 15.18 1.30 18.10
N GLN A 214 15.33 1.72 19.36
CA GLN A 214 15.50 0.83 20.50
C GLN A 214 14.22 0.01 20.74
N SER A 215 13.04 0.65 20.70
CA SER A 215 11.77 -0.02 20.96
C SER A 215 11.49 -1.13 19.94
N ALA A 216 11.65 -0.85 18.65
CA ALA A 216 11.36 -1.84 17.60
C ALA A 216 12.23 -3.11 17.68
N LEU A 217 13.53 -2.97 18.00
CA LEU A 217 14.47 -4.10 18.10
C LEU A 217 14.35 -4.86 19.43
N THR A 218 14.04 -4.17 20.54
CA THR A 218 13.74 -4.80 21.83
C THR A 218 12.51 -5.72 21.73
N TYR A 219 11.51 -5.38 20.92
CA TYR A 219 10.33 -6.22 20.70
C TYR A 219 10.63 -7.56 20.00
N ILE A 220 11.53 -7.57 19.00
CA ILE A 220 11.84 -8.79 18.23
C ILE A 220 12.81 -9.71 18.99
N SER A 221 13.65 -9.15 19.87
CA SER A 221 14.74 -9.88 20.56
C SER A 221 14.32 -10.61 21.84
N HIS A 222 13.17 -10.31 22.46
CA HIS A 222 12.75 -10.94 23.72
C HIS A 222 12.11 -12.34 23.60
N ARG A 223 12.27 -13.04 22.48
CA ARG A 223 11.70 -14.38 22.27
C ARG A 223 12.69 -15.44 21.74
N PHE A 224 14.00 -15.19 21.85
CA PHE A 224 15.04 -16.19 21.62
C PHE A 224 15.82 -16.44 22.90
#